data_AF-A0A1X7TPD0-F1
#
_entry.id   AF-A0A1X7TPD0-F1
#
_cell.length_a   1.000
_cell.length_b   1.000
_cell.length_c   1.000
_cell.angle_alpha   90.00
_cell.angle_beta   90.00
_cell.angle_gamma   90.00
#
_symmetry.space_group_name_H-M   'P 1'
#
loop_
_entity.id
_entity.type
_entity.pdbx_description
1 polymer ?
#
loop_
_entity_poly.entity_id
_entity_poly.type
_entity_poly.pdbx_seq_one_letter_code
_entity_poly.pdbx_strand_id
1 'polypeptide(L)'
;VFVLNPLTSEGIEMLQYISLFMEHLTPFRLGVLFVDGGCGLEDESDSLSQEVISAFRLVAKEKGELSALAWAISLLEEYDEESDLKVRESLKKQFPDLTVPDQLIDKEYLKFSCDFFMSRGFSELPQVTVNGVVLELEDEDLQNAIVNEVQHQTSEIQQLVYRRRITDSTNIYNHFMSKPNVLQRLNKHVANLDSLKVDLSGVWSGGDLPLTLLTKAQLSAAVATQMNYLTSKEGEFTMKPVSLWVVSDLSTSSGRQMVLNVLKFMISEANFEHLHFLSFGG
;
A
#
# COMPACT_ATOMS: atom_id res chain seq x y z
N VAL A 1 2.47 -4.15 -11.53
CA VAL A 1 3.55 -4.41 -10.55
C VAL A 1 3.01 -5.44 -9.58
N PHE A 2 3.75 -6.53 -9.41
CA PHE A 2 3.42 -7.62 -8.49
C PHE A 2 4.27 -7.45 -7.23
N VAL A 3 3.61 -7.44 -6.08
CA VAL A 3 4.25 -7.34 -4.77
C VAL A 3 3.95 -8.64 -4.04
N LEU A 4 4.99 -9.43 -3.75
CA LEU A 4 4.81 -10.76 -3.18
C LEU A 4 6.00 -11.18 -2.31
N ASN A 5 5.76 -12.13 -1.42
CA ASN A 5 6.79 -12.87 -0.71
C ASN A 5 7.17 -14.10 -1.56
N PRO A 6 8.47 -14.32 -1.87
CA PRO A 6 8.87 -15.44 -2.73
C PRO A 6 8.61 -16.83 -2.12
N LEU A 7 8.48 -16.97 -0.79
CA LEU A 7 8.35 -18.29 -0.14
C LEU A 7 6.92 -18.69 0.20
N THR A 8 5.96 -17.76 0.14
CA THR A 8 4.54 -18.07 0.37
C THR A 8 3.94 -18.82 -0.82
N SER A 9 3.07 -19.80 -0.57
CA SER A 9 2.33 -20.55 -1.61
C SER A 9 1.67 -19.63 -2.64
N GLU A 10 0.98 -18.59 -2.18
CA GLU A 10 0.35 -17.59 -3.03
C GLU A 10 1.37 -16.82 -3.87
N GLY A 11 2.56 -16.54 -3.33
CA GLY A 11 3.66 -15.93 -4.07
C GLY A 11 4.21 -16.80 -5.20
N ILE A 12 4.25 -18.12 -5.01
CA ILE A 12 4.68 -19.08 -6.04
C ILE A 12 3.66 -19.10 -7.19
N GLU A 13 2.37 -19.13 -6.88
CA GLU A 13 1.30 -19.04 -7.89
C GLU A 13 1.40 -17.73 -8.70
N MET A 14 1.66 -16.59 -8.03
CA MET A 14 1.86 -15.30 -8.70
C MET A 14 3.03 -15.33 -9.70
N LEU A 15 4.12 -16.01 -9.36
CA LEU A 15 5.28 -16.13 -10.26
C LEU A 15 5.00 -17.02 -11.46
N GLN A 16 4.17 -18.05 -11.31
CA GLN A 16 3.70 -18.86 -12.45
C GLN A 16 2.87 -18.01 -13.42
N TYR A 17 1.97 -17.16 -12.90
CA TYR A 17 1.24 -16.22 -13.76
C TYR A 17 2.18 -15.26 -14.49
N ILE A 18 3.20 -14.73 -13.80
CA ILE A 18 4.22 -13.88 -14.42
C ILE A 18 4.95 -14.62 -15.56
N SER A 19 5.30 -15.89 -15.35
CA SER A 19 5.92 -16.73 -16.39
C SER A 19 5.02 -16.85 -17.62
N LEU A 20 3.74 -17.15 -17.42
CA LEU A 20 2.75 -17.27 -18.49
C LEU A 20 2.63 -15.96 -19.29
N PHE A 21 2.59 -14.82 -18.62
CA PHE A 21 2.52 -13.51 -19.28
C PHE A 21 3.77 -13.17 -20.08
N MET A 22 4.95 -13.60 -19.61
CA MET A 22 6.22 -13.44 -20.30
C MET A 22 6.27 -14.28 -21.57
N GLU A 23 5.80 -15.53 -21.53
CA GLU A 23 5.71 -16.41 -22.71
C GLU A 23 4.76 -15.87 -23.78
N HIS A 24 3.64 -15.29 -23.36
CA HIS A 24 2.65 -14.72 -24.28
C HIS A 24 3.02 -13.36 -24.88
N LEU A 25 4.20 -12.79 -24.53
CA LEU A 25 4.68 -11.50 -25.04
C LEU A 25 3.61 -10.38 -24.98
N THR A 26 2.86 -10.36 -23.89
CA THR A 26 1.74 -9.45 -23.71
C THR A 26 2.25 -8.00 -23.69
N PRO A 27 1.58 -7.02 -24.35
CA PRO A 27 2.10 -5.66 -24.52
C PRO A 27 1.94 -4.79 -23.26
N PHE A 28 2.41 -5.25 -22.11
CA PHE A 28 2.51 -4.47 -20.89
C PHE A 28 3.89 -4.62 -20.24
N ARG A 29 4.27 -3.63 -19.43
CA ARG A 29 5.52 -3.67 -18.66
C ARG A 29 5.27 -4.34 -17.32
N LEU A 30 5.90 -5.50 -17.13
CA LEU A 30 5.91 -6.22 -15.87
C LEU A 30 6.95 -5.64 -14.91
N GLY A 31 6.63 -5.67 -13.63
CA GLY A 31 7.56 -5.33 -12.56
C GLY A 31 7.21 -6.18 -11.35
N VAL A 32 8.22 -6.79 -10.74
CA VAL A 32 8.09 -7.67 -9.58
C VAL A 32 8.88 -7.04 -8.43
N LEU A 33 8.24 -6.94 -7.27
CA LEU A 33 8.83 -6.48 -6.04
C LEU A 33 8.70 -7.60 -5.02
N PHE A 34 9.83 -8.15 -4.61
CA PHE A 34 9.86 -9.09 -3.50
C PHE A 34 9.99 -8.36 -2.17
N VAL A 35 9.15 -8.77 -1.21
CA VAL A 35 9.09 -8.20 0.14
C VAL A 35 9.13 -9.34 1.15
N ASP A 36 9.86 -9.12 2.25
CA ASP A 36 9.94 -10.05 3.37
C ASP A 36 8.77 -9.84 4.34
N GLY A 37 8.32 -10.89 5.04
CA GLY A 37 7.22 -10.84 6.01
C GLY A 37 7.44 -9.81 7.11
N GLY A 38 8.69 -9.61 7.55
CA GLY A 38 9.03 -8.63 8.60
C GLY A 38 8.84 -7.15 8.24
N CYS A 39 8.40 -6.82 7.02
CA CYS A 39 8.24 -5.45 6.54
C CYS A 39 6.87 -4.83 6.85
N GLY A 40 6.55 -4.72 8.14
CA GLY A 40 5.31 -4.08 8.60
C GLY A 40 4.05 -4.93 8.41
N LEU A 41 4.22 -6.22 8.10
CA LEU A 41 3.16 -7.23 8.15
C LEU A 41 3.22 -7.95 9.50
N GLU A 42 2.20 -8.74 9.80
CA GLU A 42 2.14 -9.54 11.04
C GLU A 42 3.10 -10.75 11.01
N ASP A 43 3.60 -11.12 9.83
CA ASP A 43 4.47 -12.27 9.62
C ASP A 43 5.90 -12.06 10.14
N GLU A 44 6.52 -13.14 10.63
CA GLU A 44 7.92 -13.11 11.07
C GLU A 44 8.88 -12.92 9.89
N SER A 45 10.03 -12.30 10.16
CA SER A 45 11.07 -12.12 9.14
C SER A 45 11.79 -13.44 8.87
N ASP A 46 11.76 -13.91 7.64
CA ASP A 46 12.39 -15.16 7.26
C ASP A 46 13.78 -14.93 6.66
N SER A 47 14.81 -15.49 7.31
CA SER A 47 16.18 -15.40 6.81
C SER A 47 16.35 -16.01 5.41
N LEU A 48 15.54 -17.02 5.07
CA LEU A 48 15.49 -17.64 3.75
C LEU A 48 14.89 -16.71 2.70
N SER A 49 13.77 -16.04 3.01
CA SER A 49 13.15 -15.03 2.14
C SER A 49 14.14 -13.91 1.83
N GLN A 50 14.84 -13.41 2.85
CA GLN A 50 15.88 -12.40 2.70
C GLN A 50 17.04 -12.86 1.82
N GLU A 51 17.45 -14.12 1.92
CA GLU A 51 18.50 -14.71 1.09
C GLU A 51 18.05 -14.82 -0.38
N VAL A 52 16.83 -15.27 -0.65
CA VAL A 52 16.24 -15.36 -2.00
C VAL A 52 16.11 -13.98 -2.65
N ILE A 53 15.60 -12.99 -1.91
CA ILE A 53 15.44 -11.61 -2.40
C ILE A 53 16.80 -11.01 -2.80
N SER A 54 17.81 -11.22 -1.96
CA SER A 54 19.16 -10.70 -2.21
C SER A 54 19.85 -11.43 -3.37
N ALA A 55 19.67 -12.75 -3.45
CA ALA A 55 20.13 -13.57 -4.57
C ALA A 55 19.51 -13.12 -5.91
N PHE A 56 18.19 -12.91 -5.93
CA PHE A 56 17.48 -12.40 -7.10
C PHE A 56 18.07 -11.07 -7.57
N ARG A 57 18.34 -10.16 -6.63
CA ARG A 57 18.94 -8.86 -6.95
C ARG A 57 20.33 -8.99 -7.55
N LEU A 58 21.14 -9.91 -7.03
CA LEU A 58 22.49 -10.17 -7.53
C LEU A 58 22.45 -10.69 -8.97
N VAL A 59 21.59 -11.67 -9.26
CA VAL A 59 21.41 -12.19 -10.63
C VAL A 59 20.91 -11.10 -11.56
N ALA A 60 19.96 -10.26 -11.11
CA ALA A 60 19.43 -9.15 -11.90
C ALA A 60 20.51 -8.13 -12.27
N LYS A 61 21.49 -7.90 -11.40
CA LYS A 61 22.59 -6.97 -11.63
C LYS A 61 23.65 -7.51 -12.60
N GLU A 62 23.97 -8.80 -12.52
CA GLU A 62 25.07 -9.37 -13.31
C GLU A 62 24.63 -10.00 -14.65
N LYS A 63 23.48 -10.70 -14.66
CA LYS A 63 22.99 -11.45 -15.83
C LYS A 63 21.77 -10.81 -16.49
N GLY A 64 21.08 -9.91 -15.77
CA GLY A 64 19.93 -9.16 -16.25
C GLY A 64 18.61 -9.58 -15.62
N GLU A 65 17.62 -8.69 -15.69
CA GLU A 65 16.33 -8.82 -15.01
C GLU A 65 15.52 -10.07 -15.45
N LEU A 66 15.53 -10.38 -16.75
CA LEU A 66 14.82 -11.53 -17.29
C LEU A 66 15.41 -12.86 -16.83
N SER A 67 16.74 -12.97 -16.82
CA SER A 67 17.43 -14.17 -16.32
C SER A 67 17.24 -14.35 -14.81
N ALA A 68 17.15 -13.25 -14.06
CA ALA A 68 16.84 -13.30 -12.63
C ALA A 68 15.42 -13.82 -12.36
N LEU A 69 14.44 -13.38 -13.15
CA LEU A 69 13.06 -13.87 -13.02
C LEU A 69 12.95 -15.34 -13.40
N ALA A 70 13.58 -15.76 -14.50
CA ALA A 70 13.62 -17.17 -14.89
C ALA A 70 14.28 -18.05 -13.81
N TRP A 71 15.37 -17.58 -13.19
CA TRP A 71 16.01 -18.25 -12.06
C TRP A 71 15.06 -18.37 -10.87
N ALA A 72 14.39 -17.28 -10.47
CA ALA A 72 13.47 -17.28 -9.35
C ALA A 72 12.30 -18.26 -9.57
N ILE A 73 11.74 -18.32 -10.78
CA ILE A 73 10.69 -19.29 -11.13
C ILE A 73 11.24 -20.71 -11.01
N SER A 74 12.40 -21.01 -11.61
CA SER A 74 12.99 -22.35 -11.53
C SER A 74 13.37 -22.78 -10.11
N LEU A 75 13.77 -21.82 -9.27
CA LEU A 75 14.08 -22.07 -7.87
C LEU A 75 12.85 -22.48 -7.07
N LEU A 76 11.72 -21.83 -7.34
CA LEU A 76 10.49 -22.02 -6.61
C LEU A 76 9.65 -23.18 -7.15
N GLU A 77 9.86 -23.59 -8.40
CA GLU A 77 9.39 -24.90 -8.90
C GLU A 77 10.11 -26.08 -8.25
N GLU A 78 11.37 -25.92 -7.84
CA GLU A 78 12.15 -26.94 -7.13
C GLU A 78 11.94 -26.87 -5.60
N TYR A 79 11.21 -25.84 -5.11
CA TYR A 79 10.95 -25.67 -3.69
C TYR A 79 9.79 -26.56 -3.22
N ASP A 80 10.11 -27.46 -2.30
CA ASP A 80 9.13 -28.17 -1.45
C ASP A 80 9.28 -27.61 -0.03
N GLU A 81 8.18 -27.28 0.67
CA GLU A 81 8.20 -26.62 1.99
C GLU A 81 9.05 -27.40 3.03
N GLU A 82 9.24 -28.71 2.82
CA GLU A 82 10.07 -29.60 3.66
C GLU A 82 11.56 -29.65 3.28
N SER A 83 11.97 -28.99 2.19
CA SER A 83 13.35 -29.02 1.68
C SER A 83 14.15 -27.80 2.16
N ASP A 84 15.37 -28.05 2.66
CA ASP A 84 16.36 -26.99 2.88
C ASP A 84 16.66 -26.33 1.52
N LEU A 85 16.06 -25.16 1.28
CA LEU A 85 16.17 -24.45 0.01
C LEU A 85 17.62 -23.97 -0.16
N LYS A 86 18.40 -24.71 -0.96
CA LYS A 86 19.82 -24.40 -1.17
C LYS A 86 20.01 -23.35 -2.28
N VAL A 87 19.61 -22.12 -1.98
CA VAL A 87 19.74 -20.94 -2.86
C VAL A 87 21.15 -20.82 -3.46
N ARG A 88 22.19 -21.15 -2.68
CA ARG A 88 23.58 -21.07 -3.13
C ARG A 88 23.98 -22.16 -4.13
N GLU A 89 23.43 -23.37 -3.99
CA GLU A 89 23.71 -24.47 -4.92
C GLU A 89 22.98 -24.24 -6.25
N SER A 90 21.73 -23.75 -6.22
CA SER A 90 20.98 -23.42 -7.43
C SER A 90 21.63 -22.27 -8.21
N LEU A 91 22.11 -21.22 -7.53
CA LEU A 91 22.87 -20.13 -8.15
C LEU A 91 24.14 -20.64 -8.84
N LYS A 92 24.93 -21.48 -8.17
CA LYS A 92 26.17 -22.03 -8.73
C LYS A 92 25.92 -22.99 -9.89
N LYS A 93 24.81 -23.74 -9.85
CA LYS A 93 24.42 -24.68 -10.91
C LYS A 93 23.99 -23.94 -12.18
N GLN A 94 23.20 -22.87 -12.04
CA GLN A 94 22.68 -22.13 -13.20
C GLN A 94 23.65 -21.04 -13.70
N PHE A 95 24.47 -20.47 -12.80
CA PHE A 95 25.45 -19.43 -13.13
C PHE A 95 26.82 -19.73 -12.52
N PRO A 96 27.64 -20.60 -13.16
CA PRO A 96 28.96 -20.95 -12.67
C PRO A 96 29.95 -19.76 -12.67
N ASP A 97 29.69 -18.72 -13.48
CA ASP A 97 30.52 -17.51 -13.55
C ASP A 97 30.24 -16.49 -12.44
N LEU A 98 29.18 -16.72 -11.65
CA LEU A 98 28.69 -15.76 -10.66
C LEU A 98 29.55 -15.81 -9.40
N THR A 99 30.12 -14.68 -8.99
CA THR A 99 30.86 -14.62 -7.72
C THR A 99 29.86 -14.41 -6.59
N VAL A 100 29.40 -15.52 -6.00
CA VAL A 100 28.49 -15.49 -4.84
C VAL A 100 29.27 -15.00 -3.61
N PRO A 101 28.90 -13.85 -3.00
CA PRO A 101 29.54 -13.35 -1.79
C PRO A 101 29.27 -14.27 -0.58
N ASP A 102 30.17 -14.30 0.40
CA ASP A 102 30.00 -15.10 1.62
C ASP A 102 28.75 -14.67 2.42
N GLN A 103 28.46 -13.37 2.42
CA GLN A 103 27.22 -12.79 2.93
C GLN A 103 26.32 -12.41 1.75
N LEU A 104 25.33 -13.26 1.46
CA LEU A 104 24.38 -13.03 0.37
C LEU A 104 23.35 -11.94 0.69
N ILE A 105 23.07 -11.73 1.98
CA ILE A 105 22.02 -10.81 2.46
C ILE A 105 22.46 -9.36 2.23
N ASP A 106 21.78 -8.69 1.29
CA ASP A 106 21.91 -7.27 1.02
C ASP A 106 20.91 -6.48 1.87
N LYS A 107 21.38 -6.03 3.04
CA LYS A 107 20.57 -5.25 3.99
C LYS A 107 20.11 -3.91 3.44
N GLU A 108 20.87 -3.29 2.52
CA GLU A 108 20.51 -2.00 1.93
C GLU A 108 19.30 -2.18 1.01
N TYR A 109 19.33 -3.22 0.18
CA TYR A 109 18.23 -3.54 -0.73
C TYR A 109 16.98 -3.98 0.03
N LEU A 110 17.12 -4.81 1.06
CA LEU A 110 15.97 -5.21 1.89
C LEU A 110 15.31 -4.01 2.56
N LYS A 111 16.12 -3.06 3.06
CA LYS A 111 15.57 -1.82 3.61
C LYS A 111 14.86 -0.99 2.53
N PHE A 112 15.44 -0.90 1.33
CA PHE A 112 14.82 -0.18 0.21
C PHE A 112 13.49 -0.81 -0.24
N SER A 113 13.41 -2.14 -0.34
CA SER A 113 12.15 -2.82 -0.70
C SER A 113 11.09 -2.63 0.37
N CYS A 114 11.48 -2.69 1.65
CA CYS A 114 10.63 -2.40 2.80
C CYS A 114 10.11 -0.95 2.78
N ASP A 115 11.01 0.02 2.60
CA ASP A 115 10.67 1.44 2.54
C ASP A 115 9.76 1.72 1.33
N PHE A 116 10.00 1.06 0.20
CA PHE A 116 9.13 1.17 -0.98
C PHE A 116 7.74 0.58 -0.71
N PHE A 117 7.66 -0.61 -0.10
CA PHE A 117 6.41 -1.25 0.29
C PHE A 117 5.57 -0.33 1.18
N MET A 118 6.17 0.19 2.25
CA MET A 118 5.53 1.08 3.21
C MET A 118 5.19 2.45 2.64
N SER A 119 6.06 3.03 1.80
CA SER A 119 5.84 4.35 1.19
C SER A 119 4.67 4.35 0.21
N ARG A 120 4.46 3.24 -0.50
CA ARG A 120 3.32 3.07 -1.41
C ARG A 120 2.04 2.68 -0.70
N GLY A 121 2.12 2.25 0.56
CA GLY A 121 0.97 1.91 1.37
C GLY A 121 0.41 0.52 1.10
N PHE A 122 1.22 -0.34 0.49
CA PHE A 122 0.93 -1.77 0.47
C PHE A 122 0.96 -2.29 1.90
N SER A 123 0.07 -3.23 2.20
CA SER A 123 -0.15 -3.68 3.59
C SER A 123 -0.69 -5.10 3.69
N GLU A 124 -0.89 -5.75 2.55
CA GLU A 124 -1.15 -7.19 2.46
C GLU A 124 -0.21 -7.73 1.39
N LEU A 125 0.16 -9.00 1.55
CA LEU A 125 0.82 -9.79 0.53
C LEU A 125 -0.04 -11.01 0.25
N PRO A 126 -0.11 -11.47 -1.01
CA PRO A 126 0.36 -10.80 -2.23
C PRO A 126 -0.56 -9.63 -2.62
N GLN A 127 -0.01 -8.64 -3.33
CA GLN A 127 -0.77 -7.51 -3.84
C GLN A 127 -0.34 -7.17 -5.26
N VAL A 128 -1.31 -6.96 -6.16
CA VAL A 128 -1.06 -6.65 -7.56
C VAL A 128 -1.62 -5.28 -7.91
N THR A 129 -0.84 -4.51 -8.66
CA THR A 129 -1.26 -3.21 -9.16
C THR A 129 -1.14 -3.09 -10.67
N VAL A 130 -2.17 -2.55 -11.32
CA VAL A 130 -2.21 -2.27 -12.76
C VAL A 130 -2.36 -0.77 -12.97
N ASN A 131 -1.30 -0.12 -13.48
CA ASN A 131 -1.25 1.32 -13.73
C ASN A 131 -1.71 2.21 -12.54
N GLY A 132 -1.43 1.76 -11.31
CA GLY A 132 -1.74 2.49 -10.07
C GLY A 132 -3.06 2.09 -9.39
N VAL A 133 -3.85 1.21 -10.01
CA VAL A 133 -5.03 0.58 -9.40
C VAL A 133 -4.60 -0.70 -8.70
N VAL A 134 -4.99 -0.87 -7.44
CA VAL A 134 -4.83 -2.13 -6.70
C VAL A 134 -5.94 -3.07 -7.12
N LEU A 135 -5.59 -4.31 -7.44
CA LEU A 135 -6.56 -5.37 -7.69
C LEU A 135 -6.82 -6.12 -6.39
N GLU A 136 -8.09 -6.30 -6.07
CA GLU A 136 -8.55 -7.20 -5.01
C GLU A 136 -8.45 -8.64 -5.52
N LEU A 137 -7.88 -9.52 -4.71
CA LEU A 137 -7.64 -10.93 -5.04
C LEU A 137 -8.83 -11.84 -4.70
N GLU A 138 -10.01 -11.27 -4.47
CA GLU A 138 -11.20 -12.02 -4.06
C GLU A 138 -11.74 -12.84 -5.25
N ASP A 139 -11.51 -14.16 -5.19
CA ASP A 139 -12.18 -15.28 -5.88
C ASP A 139 -12.26 -15.29 -7.43
N GLU A 140 -11.79 -14.27 -8.14
CA GLU A 140 -11.60 -14.31 -9.60
C GLU A 140 -10.17 -14.73 -9.97
N ASP A 141 -10.01 -15.49 -11.07
CA ASP A 141 -8.69 -15.74 -11.68
C ASP A 141 -7.98 -14.39 -11.86
N LEU A 142 -6.93 -14.12 -11.07
CA LEU A 142 -6.17 -12.87 -11.12
C LEU A 142 -5.75 -12.52 -12.56
N GLN A 143 -5.44 -13.52 -13.36
CA GLN A 143 -5.12 -13.36 -14.77
C GLN A 143 -6.25 -12.62 -15.52
N ASN A 144 -7.50 -13.04 -15.31
CA ASN A 144 -8.67 -12.40 -15.91
C ASN A 144 -8.86 -10.99 -15.36
N ALA A 145 -8.68 -10.77 -14.05
CA ALA A 145 -8.76 -9.44 -13.45
C ALA A 145 -7.75 -8.45 -14.05
N ILE A 146 -6.49 -8.88 -14.23
CA ILE A 146 -5.44 -8.09 -14.88
C ILE A 146 -5.81 -7.78 -16.33
N VAL A 147 -6.23 -8.79 -17.09
CA VAL A 147 -6.59 -8.62 -18.51
C VAL A 147 -7.78 -7.68 -18.65
N ASN A 148 -8.80 -7.84 -17.81
CA ASN A 148 -9.99 -6.99 -17.79
C ASN A 148 -9.63 -5.54 -17.48
N GLU A 149 -8.80 -5.30 -16.46
CA GLU A 149 -8.37 -3.95 -16.10
C GLU A 149 -7.54 -3.30 -17.22
N VAL A 150 -6.64 -4.07 -17.86
CA VAL A 150 -5.87 -3.58 -19.01
C VAL A 150 -6.80 -3.24 -20.19
N GLN A 151 -7.80 -4.07 -20.48
CA GLN A 151 -8.77 -3.81 -21.54
C GLN A 151 -9.62 -2.57 -21.26
N HIS A 152 -10.07 -2.41 -20.01
CA HIS A 152 -10.83 -1.24 -19.56
C HIS A 152 -10.01 0.05 -19.75
N GLN A 153 -8.77 0.06 -19.26
CA GLN A 153 -7.89 1.23 -19.39
C GLN A 153 -7.48 1.52 -20.85
N THR A 154 -7.29 0.48 -21.67
CA THR A 154 -6.99 0.62 -23.09
C THR A 154 -8.14 1.27 -23.83
N SER A 155 -9.38 0.87 -23.53
CA SER A 155 -10.59 1.46 -24.11
C SER A 155 -10.71 2.95 -23.78
N GLU A 156 -10.37 3.34 -22.56
CA GLU A 156 -10.35 4.74 -22.15
C GLU A 156 -9.30 5.56 -22.93
N ILE A 157 -8.08 5.03 -23.09
CA ILE A 157 -7.04 5.70 -23.89
C ILE A 157 -7.51 5.85 -25.34
N GLN A 158 -8.08 4.82 -25.94
CA GLN A 158 -8.57 4.87 -27.32
C GLN A 158 -9.61 5.98 -27.49
N GLN A 159 -10.53 6.15 -26.53
CA GLN A 159 -11.48 7.26 -26.55
C GLN A 159 -10.81 8.63 -26.41
N LEU A 160 -9.77 8.75 -25.58
CA LEU A 160 -9.03 10.01 -25.41
C LEU A 160 -8.21 10.39 -26.64
N VAL A 161 -7.62 9.40 -27.32
CA VAL A 161 -6.93 9.57 -28.60
C VAL A 161 -7.94 9.98 -29.69
N TYR A 162 -9.09 9.32 -29.76
CA TYR A 162 -10.16 9.66 -30.70
C TYR A 162 -10.65 11.11 -30.52
N ARG A 163 -10.78 11.55 -29.26
CA ARG A 163 -11.15 12.93 -28.91
C ARG A 163 -9.98 13.94 -29.02
N ARG A 164 -8.80 13.51 -29.47
CA ARG A 164 -7.58 14.32 -29.58
C ARG A 164 -7.15 14.99 -28.27
N ARG A 165 -7.48 14.38 -27.12
CA ARG A 165 -7.05 14.83 -25.80
C ARG A 165 -5.63 14.35 -25.47
N ILE A 166 -5.23 13.23 -26.05
CA ILE A 166 -3.88 12.67 -25.97
C ILE A 166 -3.27 12.75 -27.37
N THR A 167 -2.00 13.14 -27.42
CA THR A 167 -1.19 13.26 -28.64
C THR A 167 0.10 12.46 -28.49
N ASP A 168 0.86 12.28 -29.57
CA ASP A 168 2.11 11.52 -29.55
C ASP A 168 3.17 12.09 -28.58
N SER A 169 3.10 13.39 -28.27
CA SER A 169 4.00 14.02 -27.28
C SER A 169 3.57 13.78 -25.82
N THR A 170 2.40 13.21 -25.59
CA THR A 170 1.86 13.00 -24.24
C THR A 170 2.39 11.68 -23.66
N ASN A 171 3.08 11.76 -22.52
CA ASN A 171 3.47 10.56 -21.79
C ASN A 171 2.23 9.91 -21.13
N ILE A 172 1.83 8.76 -21.66
CA ILE A 172 0.64 8.01 -21.21
C ILE A 172 0.77 7.56 -19.74
N TYR A 173 1.98 7.25 -19.28
CA TYR A 173 2.22 6.87 -17.88
C TYR A 173 1.90 8.03 -16.94
N ASN A 174 2.38 9.23 -17.25
CA ASN A 174 2.08 10.42 -16.45
C ASN A 174 0.59 10.75 -16.47
N HIS A 175 -0.09 10.49 -17.60
CA HIS A 175 -1.54 10.64 -17.68
C HIS A 175 -2.27 9.68 -16.73
N PHE A 176 -1.89 8.39 -16.67
CA PHE A 176 -2.45 7.47 -15.68
C PHE A 176 -2.21 7.92 -14.25
N MET A 177 -0.97 8.33 -13.94
CA MET A 177 -0.60 8.81 -12.61
C MET A 177 -1.28 10.13 -12.21
N SER A 178 -1.81 10.88 -13.19
CA SER A 178 -2.58 12.10 -12.93
C SER A 178 -4.05 11.86 -12.61
N LYS A 179 -4.55 10.62 -12.79
CA LYS A 179 -5.95 10.31 -12.52
C LYS A 179 -6.22 10.42 -11.01
N PRO A 180 -7.40 10.92 -10.61
CA PRO A 180 -7.75 11.10 -9.19
C PRO A 180 -7.79 9.78 -8.41
N ASN A 181 -8.01 8.65 -9.10
CA ASN A 181 -8.10 7.33 -8.49
C ASN A 181 -6.72 6.68 -8.29
N VAL A 182 -5.64 7.28 -8.81
CA VAL A 182 -4.27 6.76 -8.63
C VAL A 182 -3.63 7.49 -7.47
N LEU A 183 -3.68 6.86 -6.30
CA LEU A 183 -3.08 7.39 -5.09
C LEU A 183 -1.55 7.34 -5.18
N GLN A 184 -0.87 8.43 -4.83
CA GLN A 184 0.59 8.44 -4.71
C GLN A 184 1.07 7.53 -3.55
N ARG A 185 0.23 7.42 -2.50
CA ARG A 185 0.36 6.54 -1.35
C ARG A 185 -1.04 6.04 -0.96
N LEU A 186 -1.20 4.72 -0.89
CA LEU A 186 -2.41 4.10 -0.36
C LEU A 186 -2.42 4.24 1.17
N ASN A 187 -3.56 4.59 1.74
CA ASN A 187 -3.76 4.51 3.18
C ASN A 187 -5.04 3.73 3.41
N LYS A 188 -4.93 2.47 3.84
CA LYS A 188 -6.09 1.59 4.04
C LYS A 188 -7.11 2.17 5.01
N HIS A 189 -6.69 2.90 6.04
CA HIS A 189 -7.64 3.52 6.96
C HIS A 189 -8.51 4.61 6.32
N VAL A 190 -8.04 5.23 5.22
CA VAL A 190 -8.80 6.23 4.47
C VAL A 190 -9.52 5.59 3.27
N ALA A 191 -8.89 4.60 2.65
CA ALA A 191 -9.41 3.92 1.46
C ALA A 191 -10.48 2.86 1.77
N ASN A 192 -10.50 2.31 2.99
CA ASN A 192 -11.52 1.35 3.40
C ASN A 192 -12.89 2.05 3.54
N LEU A 193 -13.83 1.66 2.68
CA LEU A 193 -15.19 2.18 2.69
C LEU A 193 -16.01 1.67 3.88
N ASP A 194 -15.61 0.55 4.49
CA ASP A 194 -16.22 -0.08 5.67
C ASP A 194 -15.82 0.58 7.00
N SER A 195 -15.54 1.89 6.97
CA SER A 195 -15.22 2.65 8.16
C SER A 195 -16.42 2.76 9.11
N LEU A 196 -16.15 2.60 10.41
CA LEU A 196 -17.14 2.85 11.47
C LEU A 196 -17.55 4.33 11.44
N LYS A 197 -18.82 4.59 11.13
CA LYS A 197 -19.38 5.95 11.09
C LYS A 197 -19.99 6.31 12.44
N VAL A 198 -19.56 7.44 13.00
CA VAL A 198 -20.15 8.02 14.22
C VAL A 198 -21.18 9.06 13.82
N ASP A 199 -22.42 8.89 14.29
CA ASP A 199 -23.49 9.85 14.08
C ASP A 199 -23.31 11.04 15.04
N LEU A 200 -23.12 12.24 14.48
CA LEU A 200 -22.97 13.51 15.22
C LEU A 200 -24.24 14.37 15.18
N SER A 201 -25.36 13.86 14.65
CA SER A 201 -26.62 14.62 14.52
C SER A 201 -27.43 14.72 15.83
N GLY A 202 -27.00 14.01 16.88
CA GLY A 202 -27.70 13.99 18.16
C GLY A 202 -27.67 15.34 18.87
N VAL A 203 -28.65 15.56 19.74
CA VAL A 203 -28.74 16.72 20.61
C VAL A 203 -28.67 16.23 22.06
N TRP A 204 -27.73 16.79 22.83
CA TRP A 204 -27.65 16.56 24.26
C TRP A 204 -28.13 17.80 25.01
N SER A 205 -29.22 17.66 25.76
CA SER A 205 -29.89 18.77 26.45
C SER A 205 -29.35 19.06 27.86
N GLY A 206 -28.23 18.43 28.26
CA GLY A 206 -27.66 18.56 29.59
C GLY A 206 -28.45 17.79 30.65
N GLY A 207 -27.81 16.84 31.32
CA GLY A 207 -28.39 16.11 32.45
C GLY A 207 -27.45 15.04 32.98
N ASP A 208 -27.54 14.75 34.29
CA ASP A 208 -26.78 13.71 35.01
C ASP A 208 -27.27 12.28 34.71
N LEU A 209 -27.81 12.06 33.51
CA LEU A 209 -28.19 10.72 33.06
C LEU A 209 -26.90 9.90 32.90
N PRO A 210 -26.83 8.69 33.48
CA PRO A 210 -25.68 7.83 33.28
C PRO A 210 -25.48 7.56 31.79
N LEU A 211 -24.23 7.63 31.34
CA LEU A 211 -23.86 7.47 29.92
C LEU A 211 -24.39 6.17 29.30
N THR A 212 -24.62 5.14 30.11
CA THR A 212 -25.19 3.85 29.70
C THR A 212 -26.64 3.92 29.19
N LEU A 213 -27.38 4.98 29.51
CA LEU A 213 -28.76 5.19 29.09
C LEU A 213 -28.91 6.07 27.85
N LEU A 214 -27.82 6.69 27.39
CA LEU A 214 -27.83 7.57 26.23
C LEU A 214 -27.74 6.77 24.94
N THR A 215 -28.46 7.21 23.90
CA THR A 215 -28.29 6.64 22.56
C THR A 215 -26.91 6.98 21.99
N LYS A 216 -26.42 6.23 21.00
CA LYS A 216 -25.11 6.50 20.37
C LYS A 216 -24.97 7.95 19.87
N ALA A 217 -26.03 8.52 19.31
CA ALA A 217 -26.06 9.91 18.84
C ALA A 217 -26.09 10.93 20.00
N GLN A 218 -26.74 10.61 21.13
CA GLN A 218 -26.71 11.48 22.31
C GLN A 218 -25.36 11.41 23.03
N LEU A 219 -24.71 10.25 23.02
CA LEU A 219 -23.36 10.08 23.56
C LEU A 219 -22.33 10.91 22.79
N SER A 220 -22.35 10.82 21.46
CA SER A 220 -21.45 11.61 20.62
C SER A 220 -21.69 13.11 20.78
N ALA A 221 -22.95 13.54 20.89
CA ALA A 221 -23.31 14.94 21.16
C ALA A 221 -22.85 15.42 22.54
N ALA A 222 -23.02 14.61 23.60
CA ALA A 222 -22.55 14.93 24.94
C ALA A 222 -21.02 15.12 24.96
N VAL A 223 -20.30 14.19 24.33
CA VAL A 223 -18.84 14.26 24.19
C VAL A 223 -18.44 15.50 23.38
N ALA A 224 -19.09 15.76 22.25
CA ALA A 224 -18.85 16.93 21.40
C ALA A 224 -18.95 18.26 22.15
N THR A 225 -19.97 18.41 23.01
CA THR A 225 -20.17 19.64 23.79
C THR A 225 -19.13 19.88 24.88
N GLN A 226 -18.50 18.82 25.38
CA GLN A 226 -17.48 18.89 26.44
C GLN A 226 -16.05 18.95 25.90
N MET A 227 -15.86 18.76 24.59
CA MET A 227 -14.55 18.79 23.96
C MET A 227 -14.03 20.23 23.80
N ASN A 228 -12.73 20.39 24.04
CA ASN A 228 -12.02 21.58 23.62
C ASN A 228 -11.81 21.54 22.10
N TYR A 229 -11.94 22.70 21.47
CA TYR A 229 -11.69 22.84 20.04
C TYR A 229 -10.86 24.07 19.70
N LEU A 230 -10.15 23.98 18.58
CA LEU A 230 -9.43 25.09 17.96
C LEU A 230 -10.21 25.59 16.75
N THR A 231 -10.23 26.90 16.54
CA THR A 231 -10.88 27.53 15.38
C THR A 231 -10.00 28.63 14.80
N SER A 232 -10.30 29.07 13.58
CA SER A 232 -9.57 30.16 12.93
C SER A 232 -9.73 31.46 13.70
N LYS A 233 -8.79 32.40 13.52
CA LYS A 233 -8.87 33.72 14.16
C LYS A 233 -10.15 34.43 13.72
N GLU A 234 -10.83 35.05 14.69
CA GLU A 234 -12.03 35.85 14.45
C GLU A 234 -11.79 36.89 13.34
N GLY A 235 -12.62 36.88 12.29
CA GLY A 235 -12.60 37.88 11.21
C GLY A 235 -12.57 37.32 9.78
N GLU A 236 -12.20 36.06 9.58
CA GLU A 236 -12.34 35.38 8.28
C GLU A 236 -13.69 34.65 8.20
N PHE A 237 -14.73 35.32 7.72
CA PHE A 237 -16.02 34.71 7.38
C PHE A 237 -15.91 33.90 6.08
N THR A 238 -15.12 32.84 6.10
CA THR A 238 -15.16 31.79 5.06
C THR A 238 -15.95 30.62 5.62
N MET A 239 -17.08 30.28 5.00
CA MET A 239 -17.86 29.09 5.35
C MET A 239 -16.99 27.85 5.14
N LYS A 240 -16.65 27.13 6.20
CA LYS A 240 -15.80 25.93 6.16
C LYS A 240 -16.62 24.71 6.60
N PRO A 241 -17.29 24.00 5.66
CA PRO A 241 -18.33 23.04 6.01
C PRO A 241 -17.83 21.74 6.67
N VAL A 242 -16.52 21.60 6.92
CA VAL A 242 -15.90 20.38 7.42
C VAL A 242 -15.18 20.65 8.75
N SER A 243 -15.54 19.88 9.78
CA SER A 243 -14.83 19.81 11.06
C SER A 243 -13.97 18.55 11.11
N LEU A 244 -12.77 18.67 11.71
CA LEU A 244 -11.86 17.55 11.90
C LEU A 244 -11.86 17.15 13.38
N TRP A 245 -12.06 15.86 13.65
CA TRP A 245 -12.13 15.32 15.00
C TRP A 245 -10.95 14.39 15.21
N VAL A 246 -10.10 14.70 16.18
CA VAL A 246 -8.89 13.92 16.46
C VAL A 246 -8.90 13.43 17.89
N VAL A 247 -8.91 12.11 18.02
CA VAL A 247 -8.81 11.40 19.29
C VAL A 247 -7.42 10.81 19.36
N SER A 248 -6.62 11.23 20.35
CA SER A 248 -5.24 10.79 20.46
C SER A 248 -4.73 10.85 21.89
N ASP A 249 -3.91 9.89 22.29
CA ASP A 249 -3.28 9.88 23.61
C ASP A 249 -1.98 10.70 23.62
N LEU A 250 -2.02 11.88 24.25
CA LEU A 250 -0.86 12.78 24.37
C LEU A 250 0.22 12.29 25.34
N SER A 251 -0.05 11.27 26.15
CA SER A 251 0.98 10.66 27.00
C SER A 251 2.03 9.94 26.15
N THR A 252 1.62 9.42 24.98
CA THR A 252 2.47 8.70 24.04
C THR A 252 3.20 9.63 23.07
N SER A 253 4.40 9.24 22.63
CA SER A 253 5.14 9.95 21.58
C SER A 253 4.38 9.95 20.26
N SER A 254 3.75 8.82 19.92
CA SER A 254 2.93 8.64 18.71
C SER A 254 1.74 9.61 18.69
N GLY A 255 0.98 9.71 19.78
CA GLY A 255 -0.17 10.61 19.84
C GLY A 255 0.19 12.09 19.76
N ARG A 256 1.29 12.50 20.40
CA ARG A 256 1.83 13.86 20.24
C ARG A 256 2.24 14.16 18.80
N GLN A 257 2.88 13.20 18.11
CA GLN A 257 3.23 13.35 16.70
C GLN A 257 1.99 13.44 15.80
N MET A 258 0.96 12.64 16.06
CA MET A 258 -0.31 12.68 15.33
C MET A 258 -0.96 14.06 15.43
N VAL A 259 -1.10 14.60 16.64
CA VAL A 259 -1.69 15.94 16.85
C VAL A 259 -0.85 17.03 16.18
N LEU A 260 0.48 16.94 16.26
CA LEU A 260 1.38 17.89 15.59
C LEU A 260 1.24 17.84 14.06
N ASN A 261 1.09 16.65 13.47
CA ASN A 261 0.86 16.51 12.03
C ASN A 261 -0.50 17.08 11.61
N VAL A 262 -1.54 16.88 12.41
CA VAL A 262 -2.86 17.48 12.17
C VAL A 262 -2.80 19.00 12.22
N LEU A 263 -2.11 19.57 13.21
CA LEU A 263 -1.96 21.04 13.31
C LEU A 263 -1.23 21.61 12.10
N LYS A 264 -0.16 20.95 11.64
CA LYS A 264 0.53 21.35 10.40
C LYS A 264 -0.40 21.29 9.19
N PHE A 265 -1.20 20.22 9.08
CA PHE A 265 -2.17 20.04 8.00
C PHE A 265 -3.23 21.16 8.00
N MET A 266 -3.75 21.54 9.16
CA MET A 266 -4.71 22.65 9.26
C MET A 266 -4.12 24.02 8.92
N ILE A 267 -2.82 24.22 9.21
CA ILE A 267 -2.14 25.46 8.85
C ILE A 267 -1.93 25.54 7.33
N SER A 268 -1.67 24.40 6.66
CA SER A 268 -1.51 24.35 5.21
C SER A 268 -2.84 24.39 4.45
N GLU A 269 -3.89 23.77 4.99
CA GLU A 269 -5.19 23.63 4.35
C GLU A 269 -6.21 24.61 4.92
N ALA A 270 -6.64 25.57 4.10
CA ALA A 270 -7.55 26.63 4.54
C ALA A 270 -9.02 26.18 4.76
N ASN A 271 -9.35 24.90 4.56
CA ASN A 271 -10.74 24.43 4.42
C ASN A 271 -11.41 23.90 5.71
N PHE A 272 -10.71 23.82 6.84
CA PHE A 272 -11.25 23.26 8.09
C PHE A 272 -11.60 24.36 9.12
N GLU A 273 -12.80 24.26 9.73
CA GLU A 273 -13.32 25.29 10.66
C GLU A 273 -12.96 25.02 12.12
N HIS A 274 -13.06 23.75 12.51
CA HIS A 274 -12.92 23.32 13.90
C HIS A 274 -12.07 22.06 13.99
N LEU A 275 -11.10 22.07 14.91
CA LEU A 275 -10.39 20.88 15.36
C LEU A 275 -10.83 20.55 16.77
N HIS A 276 -11.56 19.45 16.92
CA HIS A 276 -11.92 18.92 18.22
C HIS A 276 -10.85 17.93 18.67
N PHE A 277 -10.42 18.05 19.92
CA PHE A 277 -9.36 17.24 20.48
C PHE A 277 -9.80 16.54 21.77
N LEU A 278 -9.56 15.22 21.85
CA LEU A 278 -9.64 14.44 23.07
C LEU A 278 -8.27 13.83 23.41
N SER A 279 -7.79 14.12 24.62
CA SER A 279 -6.70 13.38 25.26
C SER A 279 -7.28 12.42 26.28
N PHE A 280 -6.89 11.15 26.23
CA PHE A 280 -7.00 10.25 27.37
C PHE A 280 -5.70 10.33 28.17
N GLY A 281 -5.60 11.32 29.04
CA GLY A 281 -4.50 11.41 30.01
C GLY A 281 -5.01 11.04 31.39
N GLY A 282 -4.70 9.82 31.84
CA GLY A 282 -4.91 9.32 33.19
C GLY A 282 -3.70 8.50 33.61
#